data_AF-A0A225D4M9-F1
#
_entry.id   AF-A0A225D4M9-F1
#
_cell.length_a   1.000
_cell.length_b   1.000
_cell.length_c   1.000
_cell.angle_alpha   90.00
_cell.angle_beta   90.00
_cell.angle_gamma   90.00
#
_symmetry.space_group_name_H-M   'P 1'
#
loop_
_entity.id
_entity.type
_entity.pdbx_description
1 polymer ?
#
loop_
_entity_poly.entity_id
_entity_poly.type
_entity_poly.pdbx_seq_one_letter_code
_entity_poly.pdbx_strand_id
1 'polypeptide(L)'
;MLVNSATSFQKTIISPRRPRSLYFNDDTYVGFVPGGQIEVIAIDPERGGMFYIFNRLERGKTPRIRRSESCLTCHATAQMNGVPQLVVESVVPGITGGGEVAFRRDLSGHAVPLDDRFGGWLVTGAPQSLKHRGNILIEWTKGKAVERVIQPGELYNPARYPLPTSDILPHLLQEHQVGFINRAVAASYRTRVLLHENGGKAEPVTAELEKLARELVRYLLFADEVPLPKGGVAGSKEFKADFLAKRRIASNGHSLRDLDLETRLMRFRCSYMIESPAFAGLPGPLRRQVDRELALALAPDPVRKDYAYLPAEEKRMIREILENTLTFPLKVPTE
;
A
#
# COMPACT_ATOMS: atom_id res chain seq x y z
N MET A 1 -11.26 6.46 2.87
CA MET A 1 -10.58 6.52 4.19
C MET A 1 -10.46 7.97 4.64
N LEU A 2 -10.33 8.23 5.94
CA LEU A 2 -10.21 9.57 6.52
C LEU A 2 -8.97 9.67 7.43
N VAL A 3 -8.24 10.78 7.29
CA VAL A 3 -7.01 11.13 8.01
C VAL A 3 -7.27 12.40 8.82
N ASN A 4 -7.07 12.36 10.13
CA ASN A 4 -7.25 13.53 10.99
C ASN A 4 -5.92 14.25 11.34
N SER A 5 -4.78 13.62 11.08
CA SER A 5 -3.45 14.24 11.23
C SER A 5 -3.09 15.13 10.04
N ALA A 6 -2.39 16.23 10.33
CA ALA A 6 -1.97 17.22 9.35
C ALA A 6 -0.68 16.80 8.60
N THR A 7 -0.70 15.60 8.00
CA THR A 7 0.43 14.93 7.32
C THR A 7 0.28 15.00 5.79
N SER A 8 0.22 16.22 5.26
CA SER A 8 -0.07 16.51 3.84
C SER A 8 0.48 17.86 3.42
N PHE A 9 0.54 18.10 2.11
CA PHE A 9 0.70 19.44 1.53
C PHE A 9 -0.31 20.45 2.10
N GLN A 10 -1.55 20.01 2.40
CA GLN A 10 -2.62 20.84 2.94
C GLN A 10 -2.68 20.87 4.48
N LYS A 11 -1.53 20.68 5.16
CA LYS A 11 -1.44 20.60 6.65
C LYS A 11 -2.06 21.78 7.40
N THR A 12 -2.14 22.97 6.79
CA THR A 12 -2.71 24.16 7.42
C THR A 12 -4.23 24.07 7.59
N ILE A 13 -4.89 23.16 6.87
CA ILE A 13 -6.35 23.01 6.91
C ILE A 13 -6.84 21.68 7.47
N ILE A 14 -5.97 20.68 7.60
CA ILE A 14 -6.35 19.35 8.09
C ILE A 14 -6.36 19.33 9.62
N SER A 15 -7.42 18.79 10.20
CA SER A 15 -7.53 18.56 11.64
C SER A 15 -8.58 17.49 11.93
N PRO A 16 -8.72 17.02 13.19
CA PRO A 16 -9.84 16.16 13.59
C PRO A 16 -11.23 16.73 13.31
N ARG A 17 -11.37 18.06 13.22
CA ARG A 17 -12.63 18.72 12.85
C ARG A 17 -12.84 18.85 11.35
N ARG A 18 -11.79 18.66 10.56
CA ARG A 18 -11.79 18.71 9.10
C ARG A 18 -10.81 17.68 8.54
N PRO A 19 -11.11 16.37 8.66
CA PRO A 19 -10.22 15.33 8.20
C PRO A 19 -10.05 15.36 6.68
N ARG A 20 -8.89 14.93 6.19
CA ARG A 20 -8.63 14.66 4.77
C ARG A 20 -9.22 13.30 4.42
N SER A 21 -9.96 13.20 3.32
CA SER A 21 -10.33 11.93 2.71
C SER A 21 -9.29 11.45 1.72
N LEU A 22 -8.98 10.15 1.76
CA LEU A 22 -8.17 9.45 0.78
C LEU A 22 -9.02 8.38 0.09
N TYR A 23 -8.97 8.38 -1.24
CA TYR A 23 -9.52 7.39 -2.15
C TYR A 23 -8.39 6.78 -2.95
N PHE A 24 -8.50 5.51 -3.34
CA PHE A 24 -7.46 4.86 -4.12
C PHE A 24 -8.02 3.73 -4.97
N ASN A 25 -7.31 3.43 -6.06
CA ASN A 25 -7.38 2.17 -6.78
C ASN A 25 -5.98 1.51 -6.73
N ASP A 26 -5.62 0.67 -7.70
CA ASP A 26 -4.34 -0.06 -7.65
C ASP A 26 -3.10 0.79 -7.98
N ASP A 27 -3.27 1.99 -8.56
CA ASP A 27 -2.16 2.83 -9.04
C ASP A 27 -2.36 4.34 -8.83
N THR A 28 -3.52 4.77 -8.35
CA THR A 28 -3.93 6.16 -8.25
C THR A 28 -4.55 6.43 -6.90
N TYR A 29 -4.07 7.48 -6.24
CA TYR A 29 -4.47 7.93 -4.91
C TYR A 29 -4.96 9.36 -5.00
N VAL A 30 -6.16 9.62 -4.47
CA VAL A 30 -6.81 10.94 -4.50
C VAL A 30 -7.07 11.41 -3.07
N GLY A 31 -6.42 12.51 -2.70
CA GLY A 31 -6.60 13.22 -1.44
C GLY A 31 -7.51 14.43 -1.60
N PHE A 32 -8.42 14.63 -0.66
CA PHE A 32 -9.32 15.78 -0.63
C PHE A 32 -9.60 16.23 0.80
N VAL A 33 -9.58 17.54 1.04
CA VAL A 33 -10.00 18.15 2.30
C VAL A 33 -11.19 19.06 2.00
N PRO A 34 -12.29 19.05 2.78
CA PRO A 34 -13.40 19.97 2.56
C PRO A 34 -12.95 21.44 2.50
N GLY A 35 -13.19 22.10 1.38
CA GLY A 35 -12.76 23.49 1.12
C GLY A 35 -11.29 23.64 0.69
N GLY A 36 -10.55 22.55 0.53
CA GLY A 36 -9.18 22.51 0.01
C GLY A 36 -9.08 22.14 -1.46
N GLN A 37 -7.85 21.89 -1.89
CA GLN A 37 -7.45 21.38 -3.20
C GLN A 37 -7.59 19.85 -3.28
N ILE A 38 -7.50 19.33 -4.51
CA ILE A 38 -7.40 17.90 -4.80
C ILE A 38 -5.92 17.57 -5.00
N GLU A 39 -5.43 16.61 -4.22
CA GLU A 39 -4.10 16.02 -4.35
C GLU A 39 -4.25 14.67 -5.08
N VAL A 40 -3.42 14.41 -6.09
CA VAL A 40 -3.41 13.12 -6.80
C VAL A 40 -1.99 12.58 -6.87
N ILE A 41 -1.83 11.31 -6.54
CA ILE A 41 -0.61 10.54 -6.81
C ILE A 41 -0.98 9.45 -7.80
N ALA A 42 -0.31 9.39 -8.94
CA ALA A 42 -0.43 8.28 -9.89
C ALA A 42 0.91 7.56 -10.00
N ILE A 43 0.89 6.23 -10.10
CA ILE A 43 2.09 5.41 -10.22
C ILE A 43 2.42 5.22 -11.69
N ASP A 44 3.47 5.88 -12.15
CA ASP A 44 4.04 5.72 -13.48
C ASP A 44 5.00 4.51 -13.47
N PRO A 45 4.87 3.57 -14.44
CA PRO A 45 5.69 2.36 -14.47
C PRO A 45 7.18 2.64 -14.63
N GLU A 46 7.55 3.77 -15.25
CA GLU A 46 8.93 4.18 -15.45
C GLU A 46 9.43 5.07 -14.30
N ARG A 47 8.61 6.00 -13.80
CA ARG A 47 9.06 7.07 -12.88
C ARG A 47 8.67 6.85 -11.42
N GLY A 48 7.78 5.92 -11.12
CA GLY A 48 7.22 5.76 -9.78
C GLY A 48 6.16 6.82 -9.49
N GLY A 49 6.15 7.37 -8.27
CA GLY A 49 5.12 8.32 -7.84
C GLY A 49 5.13 9.63 -8.64
N MET A 50 4.01 9.95 -9.28
CA MET A 50 3.77 11.20 -10.01
C MET A 50 2.73 12.03 -9.27
N PHE A 51 3.11 13.24 -8.85
CA PHE A 51 2.30 14.09 -7.97
C PHE A 51 1.64 15.23 -8.74
N TYR A 52 0.34 15.36 -8.55
CA TYR A 52 -0.49 16.39 -9.14
C TYR A 52 -1.31 17.10 -8.06
N ILE A 53 -1.55 18.38 -8.27
CA ILE A 53 -2.45 19.17 -7.43
C ILE A 53 -3.28 20.11 -8.29
N PHE A 54 -4.55 20.26 -7.96
CA PHE A 54 -5.43 21.22 -8.61
C PHE A 54 -6.53 21.71 -7.68
N ASN A 55 -7.05 22.89 -7.99
CA ASN A 55 -8.19 23.47 -7.29
C ASN A 55 -9.44 22.62 -7.48
N ARG A 56 -10.46 22.86 -6.66
CA ARG A 56 -11.76 22.19 -6.78
C ARG A 56 -12.28 22.25 -8.21
N LEU A 57 -12.85 21.12 -8.64
CA LEU A 57 -13.48 21.00 -9.94
C LEU A 57 -14.69 21.93 -9.99
N GLU A 58 -14.74 22.80 -10.98
CA GLU A 58 -15.90 23.60 -11.32
C GLU A 58 -16.63 22.96 -12.50
N ARG A 59 -17.95 22.84 -12.43
CA ARG A 59 -18.73 22.19 -13.48
C ARG A 59 -18.50 22.88 -14.83
N GLY A 60 -18.18 22.10 -15.86
CA GLY A 60 -17.91 22.61 -17.21
C GLY A 60 -16.54 23.26 -17.39
N LYS A 61 -15.64 23.22 -16.40
CA LYS A 61 -14.27 23.73 -16.52
C LYS A 61 -13.26 22.61 -16.35
N THR A 62 -12.27 22.59 -17.25
CA THR A 62 -11.10 21.73 -17.10
C THR A 62 -10.23 22.26 -15.95
N PRO A 63 -9.89 21.43 -14.93
CA PRO A 63 -9.02 21.87 -13.86
C PRO A 63 -7.63 22.21 -14.40
N ARG A 64 -7.02 23.26 -13.85
CA ARG A 64 -5.60 23.54 -14.09
C ARG A 64 -4.75 22.60 -13.26
N ILE A 65 -4.38 21.48 -13.85
CA ILE A 65 -3.52 20.46 -13.24
C ILE A 65 -2.09 21.00 -13.17
N ARG A 66 -1.49 20.95 -11.98
CA ARG A 66 -0.09 21.34 -11.76
C ARG A 66 0.68 20.16 -11.19
N ARG A 67 1.93 20.03 -11.60
CA ARG A 67 2.94 19.22 -10.89
C ARG A 67 3.74 20.17 -10.01
N SER A 68 3.95 19.78 -8.75
CA SER A 68 4.74 20.56 -7.80
C SER A 68 5.85 19.69 -7.25
N GLU A 69 7.07 20.21 -7.27
CA GLU A 69 8.23 19.55 -6.64
C GLU A 69 8.15 19.61 -5.11
N SER A 70 7.31 20.49 -4.53
CA SER A 70 7.09 20.55 -3.08
C SER A 70 6.52 19.25 -2.51
N CYS A 71 5.89 18.40 -3.33
CA CYS A 71 5.47 17.06 -2.92
C CYS A 71 6.68 16.16 -2.58
N LEU A 72 7.82 16.35 -3.27
CA LEU A 72 9.03 15.57 -3.06
C LEU A 72 9.67 15.81 -1.69
N THR A 73 9.38 16.93 -1.02
CA THR A 73 9.81 17.19 0.36
C THR A 73 9.34 16.10 1.33
N CYS A 74 8.19 15.46 1.06
CA CYS A 74 7.70 14.34 1.86
C CYS A 74 7.84 12.99 1.13
N HIS A 75 7.77 12.98 -0.21
CA HIS A 75 7.69 11.76 -1.00
C HIS A 75 9.02 11.28 -1.59
N ALA A 76 10.13 12.00 -1.39
CA ALA A 76 11.46 11.61 -1.87
C ALA A 76 12.54 12.09 -0.89
N THR A 77 12.37 11.78 0.40
CA THR A 77 13.32 12.19 1.45
C THR A 77 14.66 11.47 1.31
N ALA A 78 15.67 11.90 2.07
CA ALA A 78 16.95 11.22 2.15
C ALA A 78 16.80 9.75 2.62
N GLN A 79 15.87 9.48 3.54
CA GLN A 79 15.53 8.13 4.01
C GLN A 79 14.96 7.25 2.89
N MET A 80 14.31 7.86 1.90
CA MET A 80 13.80 7.21 0.68
C MET A 80 14.84 7.15 -0.44
N ASN A 81 16.11 7.50 -0.15
CA ASN A 81 17.19 7.63 -1.14
C ASN A 81 16.86 8.59 -2.30
N GLY A 82 16.01 9.58 -2.06
CA GLY A 82 15.54 10.50 -3.11
C GLY A 82 14.61 9.85 -4.16
N VAL A 83 14.12 8.63 -3.91
CA VAL A 83 13.20 7.94 -4.83
C VAL A 83 11.75 8.38 -4.55
N PRO A 84 10.99 8.83 -5.56
CA PRO A 84 9.57 9.19 -5.41
C PRO A 84 8.69 8.00 -4.99
N GLN A 85 8.21 8.03 -3.75
CA GLN A 85 7.47 6.93 -3.10
C GLN A 85 6.15 7.39 -2.48
N LEU A 86 5.29 6.43 -2.14
CA LEU A 86 4.07 6.66 -1.36
C LEU A 86 4.40 6.73 0.13
N VAL A 87 3.65 7.54 0.87
CA VAL A 87 3.86 7.76 2.31
C VAL A 87 2.66 7.27 3.09
N VAL A 88 2.90 6.37 4.04
CA VAL A 88 1.92 5.91 5.02
C VAL A 88 2.59 5.87 6.38
N GLU A 89 2.24 6.82 7.24
CA GLU A 89 2.82 6.97 8.57
C GLU A 89 1.73 6.85 9.63
N SER A 90 2.15 6.59 10.87
CA SER A 90 1.27 6.66 12.03
C SER A 90 1.69 7.80 12.96
N VAL A 91 0.79 8.76 13.13
CA VAL A 91 1.02 9.97 13.94
C VAL A 91 -0.21 10.24 14.77
N VAL A 92 -0.11 10.24 16.11
CA VAL A 92 -1.22 10.66 16.97
C VAL A 92 -1.28 12.19 16.96
N PRO A 93 -2.39 12.79 16.48
CA PRO A 93 -2.49 14.24 16.39
C PRO A 93 -3.12 14.86 17.64
N GLY A 94 -2.84 16.15 17.86
CA GLY A 94 -3.63 16.99 18.75
C GLY A 94 -4.92 17.49 18.08
N ILE A 95 -5.73 18.27 18.81
CA ILE A 95 -6.99 18.83 18.28
C ILE A 95 -6.80 19.77 17.08
N THR A 96 -5.60 20.32 16.90
CA THR A 96 -5.23 21.17 15.75
C THR A 96 -4.84 20.34 14.52
N GLY A 97 -4.66 19.03 14.65
CA GLY A 97 -4.13 18.15 13.60
C GLY A 97 -2.60 18.01 13.62
N GLY A 98 -1.88 18.86 14.36
CA GLY A 98 -0.43 18.75 14.52
C GLY A 98 -0.02 17.40 15.11
N GLY A 99 1.06 16.81 14.60
CA GLY A 99 1.56 15.52 15.07
C GLY A 99 2.26 15.66 16.41
N GLU A 100 1.65 15.13 17.47
CA GLU A 100 2.17 15.19 18.83
C GLU A 100 3.09 13.99 19.11
N VAL A 101 2.75 12.82 18.57
CA VAL A 101 3.55 11.59 18.66
C VAL A 101 3.62 10.96 17.28
N ALA A 102 4.81 10.92 16.67
CA ALA A 102 5.03 10.28 15.38
C ALA A 102 5.86 9.01 15.54
N PHE A 103 5.46 7.95 14.83
CA PHE A 103 6.15 6.67 14.81
C PHE A 103 6.01 6.06 13.41
N ARG A 104 6.84 5.06 13.10
CA ARG A 104 6.69 4.27 11.88
C ARG A 104 6.74 5.11 10.58
N ARG A 105 7.66 6.07 10.50
CA ARG A 105 7.81 6.96 9.32
C ARG A 105 8.37 6.24 8.10
N ASP A 106 9.29 5.30 8.32
CA ASP A 106 10.03 4.63 7.24
C ASP A 106 9.59 3.17 7.04
N LEU A 107 8.48 2.75 7.66
CA LEU A 107 7.98 1.38 7.58
C LEU A 107 6.59 1.36 6.94
N SER A 108 6.47 0.55 5.88
CA SER A 108 5.21 0.31 5.19
C SER A 108 5.06 -1.16 4.76
N GLY A 109 3.82 -1.61 4.75
CA GLY A 109 3.45 -2.92 4.22
C GLY A 109 2.79 -3.85 5.24
N HIS A 110 2.37 -5.02 4.76
CA HIS A 110 1.62 -5.98 5.57
C HIS A 110 2.38 -6.57 6.77
N ALA A 111 3.69 -6.39 6.85
CA ALA A 111 4.53 -6.88 7.95
C ALA A 111 4.54 -5.95 9.17
N VAL A 112 4.01 -4.73 9.04
CA VAL A 112 3.91 -3.77 10.14
C VAL A 112 2.89 -4.28 11.18
N PRO A 113 3.21 -4.41 12.48
CA PRO A 113 2.24 -4.84 13.50
C PRO A 113 0.97 -4.00 13.49
N LEU A 114 -0.20 -4.61 13.62
CA LEU A 114 -1.50 -3.91 13.56
C LEU A 114 -1.64 -2.85 14.67
N ASP A 115 -1.08 -3.13 15.86
CA ASP A 115 -1.02 -2.23 17.01
C ASP A 115 -0.16 -0.98 16.74
N ASP A 116 0.70 -1.00 15.72
CA ASP A 116 1.51 0.15 15.26
C ASP A 116 0.89 0.87 14.06
N ARG A 117 -0.35 0.54 13.67
CA ARG A 117 -1.03 1.14 12.51
C ARG A 117 -2.10 2.16 12.91
N PHE A 118 -2.52 2.90 11.89
CA PHE A 118 -3.67 3.81 11.88
C PHE A 118 -3.54 5.05 12.76
N GLY A 119 -2.37 5.35 13.34
CA GLY A 119 -2.15 6.61 14.06
C GLY A 119 -2.45 7.81 13.17
N GLY A 120 -3.39 8.67 13.57
CA GLY A 120 -3.78 9.84 12.76
C GLY A 120 -4.79 9.54 11.66
N TRP A 121 -5.36 8.33 11.69
CA TRP A 121 -6.46 7.91 10.84
C TRP A 121 -7.72 7.73 11.68
N LEU A 122 -8.86 7.99 11.05
CA LEU A 122 -10.15 7.54 11.56
C LEU A 122 -10.39 6.13 11.03
N VAL A 123 -10.85 5.22 11.90
CA VAL A 123 -11.09 3.81 11.56
C VAL A 123 -12.50 3.43 11.98
N THR A 124 -13.28 2.89 11.05
CA THR A 124 -14.60 2.29 11.31
C THR A 124 -14.55 0.79 10.99
N GLY A 125 -15.45 0.00 11.58
CA GLY A 125 -15.56 -1.43 11.25
C GLY A 125 -14.43 -2.31 11.79
N ALA A 126 -13.53 -1.77 12.61
CA ALA A 126 -12.51 -2.55 13.32
C ALA A 126 -13.19 -3.45 14.37
N PRO A 127 -12.83 -4.74 14.47
CA PRO A 127 -13.34 -5.61 15.52
C PRO A 127 -12.77 -5.21 16.88
N GLN A 128 -13.52 -5.46 17.97
CA GLN A 128 -13.08 -5.10 19.33
C GLN A 128 -11.78 -5.80 19.77
N SER A 129 -11.47 -6.95 19.17
CA SER A 129 -10.24 -7.71 19.42
C SER A 129 -8.99 -7.05 18.80
N LEU A 130 -9.17 -6.07 17.90
CA LEU A 130 -8.06 -5.37 17.25
C LEU A 130 -7.59 -4.20 18.11
N LYS A 131 -6.36 -4.27 18.57
CA LYS A 131 -5.65 -3.12 19.13
C LYS A 131 -5.04 -2.31 17.99
N HIS A 132 -5.15 -0.99 18.06
CA HIS A 132 -4.61 -0.08 17.05
C HIS A 132 -4.48 1.36 17.54
N ARG A 133 -3.81 2.23 16.77
CA ARG A 133 -3.59 3.65 17.11
C ARG A 133 -4.53 4.63 16.40
N GLY A 134 -5.46 4.11 15.59
CA GLY A 134 -6.54 4.90 14.99
C GLY A 134 -7.54 5.41 16.01
N ASN A 135 -8.25 6.49 15.66
CA ASN A 135 -9.24 7.14 16.53
C ASN A 135 -8.68 7.68 17.87
N ILE A 136 -7.38 7.97 17.95
CA ILE A 136 -6.74 8.54 19.15
C ILE A 136 -6.33 9.99 18.86
N LEU A 137 -6.53 10.87 19.85
CA LEU A 137 -6.01 12.23 19.91
C LEU A 137 -5.17 12.44 21.18
N ILE A 138 -4.28 13.42 21.13
CA ILE A 138 -3.63 13.96 22.33
C ILE A 138 -4.33 15.24 22.78
N GLU A 139 -4.70 15.30 24.05
CA GLU A 139 -5.20 16.51 24.71
C GLU A 139 -4.28 16.91 25.86
N TRP A 140 -4.03 18.22 25.99
CA TRP A 140 -3.19 18.76 27.04
C TRP A 140 -4.06 19.24 28.20
N THR A 141 -3.98 18.55 29.34
CA THR A 141 -4.69 18.92 30.57
C THR A 141 -3.69 19.20 31.69
N LYS A 142 -3.68 20.42 32.23
CA LYS A 142 -2.77 20.85 33.30
C LYS A 142 -1.29 20.51 33.01
N GLY A 143 -0.86 20.75 31.76
CA GLY A 143 0.52 20.49 31.33
C GLY A 143 0.89 19.02 31.08
N LYS A 144 -0.09 18.10 31.14
CA LYS A 144 0.12 16.69 30.80
C LYS A 144 -0.62 16.32 29.51
N ALA A 145 0.07 15.62 28.62
CA ALA A 145 -0.53 15.01 27.44
C ALA A 145 -1.33 13.76 27.85
N VAL A 146 -2.58 13.69 27.43
CA VAL A 146 -3.50 12.58 27.70
C VAL A 146 -4.06 12.06 26.39
N GLU A 147 -4.03 10.74 26.19
CA GLU A 147 -4.67 10.11 25.04
C GLU A 147 -6.19 10.08 25.22
N ARG A 148 -6.91 10.53 24.20
CA ARG A 148 -8.37 10.48 24.13
C ARG A 148 -8.80 9.70 22.91
N VAL A 149 -9.67 8.71 23.12
CA VAL A 149 -10.36 8.00 22.03
C VAL A 149 -11.51 8.86 21.51
N ILE A 150 -11.61 9.01 20.20
CA ILE A 150 -12.68 9.74 19.52
C ILE A 150 -13.54 8.81 18.67
N GLN A 151 -14.83 9.11 18.55
CA GLN A 151 -15.71 8.36 17.66
C GLN A 151 -15.75 8.99 16.25
N PRO A 152 -15.74 8.20 15.17
CA PRO A 152 -15.98 8.72 13.82
C PRO A 152 -17.30 9.51 13.75
N GLY A 153 -17.24 10.75 13.28
CA GLY A 153 -18.38 11.67 13.21
C GLY A 153 -18.58 12.55 14.45
N GLU A 154 -17.79 12.38 15.50
CA GLU A 154 -17.89 13.19 16.72
C GLU A 154 -17.43 14.64 16.50
N LEU A 155 -16.30 14.83 15.80
CA LEU A 155 -15.65 16.14 15.67
C LEU A 155 -15.91 16.83 14.31
N TYR A 156 -16.46 16.11 13.34
CA TYR A 156 -16.68 16.58 11.98
C TYR A 156 -18.04 16.12 11.48
N ASN A 157 -18.62 16.83 10.49
CA ASN A 157 -19.87 16.44 9.86
C ASN A 157 -19.59 15.38 8.75
N PRO A 158 -20.05 14.12 8.89
CA PRO A 158 -19.84 13.07 7.88
C PRO A 158 -20.47 13.37 6.52
N ALA A 159 -21.54 14.16 6.47
CA ALA A 159 -22.23 14.51 5.22
C ALA A 159 -21.37 15.40 4.27
N ARG A 160 -20.20 15.86 4.72
CA ARG A 160 -19.23 16.57 3.88
C ARG A 160 -18.38 15.64 3.01
N TYR A 161 -18.51 14.33 3.19
CA TYR A 161 -17.72 13.32 2.51
C TYR A 161 -18.65 12.40 1.69
N PRO A 162 -18.20 11.95 0.49
CA PRO A 162 -18.93 10.96 -0.32
C PRO A 162 -19.35 9.69 0.42
N LEU A 163 -18.55 9.26 1.42
CA LEU A 163 -18.88 8.14 2.28
C LEU A 163 -18.67 8.56 3.75
N PRO A 164 -19.62 8.26 4.65
CA PRO A 164 -19.53 8.62 6.07
C PRO A 164 -18.67 7.63 6.88
N THR A 165 -17.84 6.83 6.23
CA THR A 165 -17.05 5.75 6.85
C THR A 165 -15.58 5.82 6.48
N SER A 166 -14.75 5.17 7.28
CA SER A 166 -13.33 4.96 7.05
C SER A 166 -13.00 3.52 7.40
N ASP A 167 -13.65 2.60 6.68
CA ASP A 167 -13.68 1.17 6.95
C ASP A 167 -12.28 0.54 7.02
N ILE A 168 -12.09 -0.42 7.92
CA ILE A 168 -10.80 -1.06 8.21
C ILE A 168 -10.17 -1.76 7.00
N LEU A 169 -10.97 -2.39 6.13
CA LEU A 169 -10.46 -3.17 5.01
C LEU A 169 -9.68 -2.31 3.99
N PRO A 170 -10.19 -1.14 3.55
CA PRO A 170 -9.41 -0.18 2.78
C PRO A 170 -8.05 0.18 3.39
N HIS A 171 -7.94 0.37 4.72
CA HIS A 171 -6.65 0.70 5.35
C HIS A 171 -5.66 -0.45 5.25
N LEU A 172 -6.14 -1.69 5.46
CA LEU A 172 -5.29 -2.87 5.37
C LEU A 172 -4.79 -3.12 3.94
N LEU A 173 -5.67 -2.96 2.94
CA LEU A 173 -5.28 -3.09 1.54
C LEU A 173 -4.34 -1.96 1.11
N GLN A 174 -4.61 -0.72 1.49
CA GLN A 174 -3.74 0.41 1.15
C GLN A 174 -2.35 0.25 1.76
N GLU A 175 -2.24 -0.22 3.01
CA GLU A 175 -0.95 -0.52 3.64
C GLU A 175 -0.15 -1.55 2.82
N HIS A 176 -0.81 -2.63 2.36
CA HIS A 176 -0.18 -3.62 1.50
C HIS A 176 0.24 -3.04 0.12
N GLN A 177 -0.63 -2.25 -0.52
CA GLN A 177 -0.32 -1.63 -1.81
C GLN A 177 0.88 -0.69 -1.73
N VAL A 178 0.90 0.20 -0.72
CA VAL A 178 2.00 1.13 -0.49
C VAL A 178 3.31 0.36 -0.26
N GLY A 179 3.27 -0.68 0.56
CA GLY A 179 4.45 -1.51 0.80
C GLY A 179 4.97 -2.21 -0.46
N PHE A 180 4.09 -2.67 -1.35
CA PHE A 180 4.51 -3.25 -2.63
C PHE A 180 5.10 -2.19 -3.56
N ILE A 181 4.35 -1.10 -3.81
CA ILE A 181 4.71 -0.03 -4.75
C ILE A 181 6.08 0.56 -4.38
N ASN A 182 6.30 0.88 -3.10
CA ASN A 182 7.56 1.47 -2.66
C ASN A 182 8.74 0.54 -2.91
N ARG A 183 8.58 -0.77 -2.66
CA ARG A 183 9.62 -1.78 -2.94
C ARG A 183 9.89 -1.91 -4.43
N ALA A 184 8.85 -2.00 -5.25
CA ALA A 184 8.96 -2.14 -6.70
C ALA A 184 9.65 -0.93 -7.35
N VAL A 185 9.26 0.28 -6.95
CA VAL A 185 9.87 1.53 -7.43
C VAL A 185 11.33 1.64 -6.96
N ALA A 186 11.60 1.40 -5.67
CA ALA A 186 12.97 1.45 -5.15
C ALA A 186 13.90 0.44 -5.85
N ALA A 187 13.44 -0.81 -6.04
CA ALA A 187 14.19 -1.83 -6.76
C ALA A 187 14.44 -1.42 -8.23
N SER A 188 13.44 -0.84 -8.89
CA SER A 188 13.57 -0.34 -10.27
C SER A 188 14.64 0.75 -10.40
N TYR A 189 14.66 1.70 -9.48
CA TYR A 189 15.71 2.73 -9.43
C TYR A 189 17.07 2.13 -9.14
N ARG A 190 17.17 1.22 -8.17
CA ARG A 190 18.45 0.56 -7.84
C ARG A 190 19.00 -0.23 -9.03
N THR A 191 18.15 -0.95 -9.76
CA THR A 191 18.56 -1.64 -10.98
C THR A 191 19.11 -0.69 -12.03
N ARG A 192 18.48 0.48 -12.26
CA ARG A 192 18.99 1.46 -13.23
C ARG A 192 20.36 2.01 -12.83
N VAL A 193 20.57 2.29 -11.54
CA VAL A 193 21.87 2.72 -11.01
C VAL A 193 22.92 1.63 -11.25
N LEU A 194 22.64 0.39 -10.87
CA LEU A 194 23.54 -0.75 -11.07
C LEU A 194 23.92 -0.93 -12.54
N LEU A 195 22.93 -0.87 -13.45
CA LEU A 195 23.19 -0.98 -14.88
C LEU A 195 24.02 0.21 -15.38
N HIS A 196 23.70 1.43 -14.97
CA HIS A 196 24.45 2.62 -15.38
C HIS A 196 25.93 2.55 -14.97
N GLU A 197 26.20 2.19 -13.71
CA GLU A 197 27.55 2.02 -13.16
C GLU A 197 28.35 0.91 -13.86
N ASN A 198 27.66 -0.03 -14.51
CA ASN A 198 28.26 -1.19 -15.21
C ASN A 198 28.10 -1.12 -16.74
N GLY A 199 27.99 0.08 -17.31
CA GLY A 199 27.96 0.29 -18.77
C GLY A 199 26.75 -0.34 -19.47
N GLY A 200 25.61 -0.42 -18.77
CA GLY A 200 24.36 -1.03 -19.23
C GLY A 200 24.29 -2.55 -19.10
N LYS A 201 25.33 -3.20 -18.56
CA LYS A 201 25.44 -4.67 -18.50
C LYS A 201 24.83 -5.21 -17.21
N ALA A 202 24.08 -6.31 -17.33
CA ALA A 202 23.41 -6.95 -16.20
C ALA A 202 24.26 -8.06 -15.57
N GLU A 203 25.13 -8.68 -16.35
CA GLU A 203 25.97 -9.82 -15.94
C GLU A 203 26.80 -9.50 -14.69
N PRO A 204 27.47 -8.33 -14.59
CA PRO A 204 28.28 -7.99 -13.42
C PRO A 204 27.48 -7.76 -12.14
N VAL A 205 26.18 -7.47 -12.24
CA VAL A 205 25.30 -7.11 -11.11
C VAL A 205 24.22 -8.15 -10.85
N THR A 206 24.43 -9.37 -11.34
CA THR A 206 23.44 -10.45 -11.27
C THR A 206 23.05 -10.76 -9.82
N ALA A 207 24.02 -10.82 -8.91
CA ALA A 207 23.77 -11.13 -7.51
C ALA A 207 22.91 -10.06 -6.82
N GLU A 208 23.13 -8.79 -7.14
CA GLU A 208 22.33 -7.67 -6.64
C GLU A 208 20.90 -7.72 -7.19
N LEU A 209 20.73 -8.06 -8.47
CA LEU A 209 19.41 -8.24 -9.07
C LEU A 209 18.66 -9.43 -8.46
N GLU A 210 19.34 -10.54 -8.19
CA GLU A 210 18.76 -11.70 -7.50
C GLU A 210 18.32 -11.35 -6.07
N LYS A 211 19.10 -10.53 -5.34
CA LYS A 211 18.72 -10.04 -4.03
C LYS A 211 17.46 -9.17 -4.09
N LEU A 212 17.41 -8.19 -4.98
CA LEU A 212 16.23 -7.33 -5.18
C LEU A 212 15.00 -8.15 -5.57
N ALA A 213 15.18 -9.13 -6.46
CA ALA A 213 14.11 -10.04 -6.88
C ALA A 213 13.55 -10.85 -5.70
N ARG A 214 14.44 -11.40 -4.86
CA ARG A 214 14.05 -12.16 -3.66
C ARG A 214 13.26 -11.34 -2.67
N GLU A 215 13.67 -10.10 -2.41
CA GLU A 215 12.95 -9.18 -1.52
C GLU A 215 11.53 -8.88 -2.07
N LEU A 216 11.41 -8.64 -3.38
CA LEU A 216 10.11 -8.42 -4.03
C LEU A 216 9.22 -9.66 -4.01
N VAL A 217 9.76 -10.84 -4.33
CA VAL A 217 8.99 -12.10 -4.36
C VAL A 217 8.52 -12.49 -2.97
N ARG A 218 9.34 -12.34 -1.93
CA ARG A 218 8.91 -12.53 -0.53
C ARG A 218 7.70 -11.65 -0.21
N TYR A 219 7.76 -10.37 -0.58
CA TYR A 219 6.63 -9.45 -0.34
C TYR A 219 5.39 -9.81 -1.18
N LEU A 220 5.57 -10.14 -2.47
CA LEU A 220 4.47 -10.59 -3.33
C LEU A 220 3.76 -11.81 -2.74
N LEU A 221 4.49 -12.71 -2.10
CA LEU A 221 3.96 -13.94 -1.52
C LEU A 221 3.47 -13.81 -0.06
N PHE A 222 3.26 -12.57 0.42
CA PHE A 222 2.81 -12.30 1.79
C PHE A 222 3.71 -12.90 2.88
N ALA A 223 5.02 -12.97 2.62
CA ALA A 223 5.97 -13.28 3.66
C ALA A 223 5.83 -12.26 4.79
N ASP A 224 5.83 -12.75 6.03
CA ASP A 224 5.80 -11.92 7.23
C ASP A 224 4.51 -11.08 7.39
N GLU A 225 3.41 -11.40 6.66
CA GLU A 225 2.10 -10.78 6.88
C GLU A 225 1.65 -10.97 8.33
N VAL A 226 1.26 -9.87 8.98
CA VAL A 226 0.72 -9.90 10.34
C VAL A 226 -0.67 -10.54 10.29
N PRO A 227 -0.92 -11.61 11.08
CA PRO A 227 -2.24 -12.25 11.13
C PRO A 227 -3.35 -11.27 11.50
N LEU A 228 -4.53 -11.49 10.92
CA LEU A 228 -5.71 -10.72 11.29
C LEU A 228 -6.14 -11.02 12.75
N PRO A 229 -6.82 -10.06 13.41
CA PRO A 229 -7.32 -10.26 14.76
C PRO A 229 -8.29 -11.44 14.84
N LYS A 230 -8.44 -12.03 16.03
CA LYS A 230 -9.41 -13.11 16.27
C LYS A 230 -10.81 -12.64 15.85
N GLY A 231 -11.47 -13.45 15.01
CA GLY A 231 -12.77 -13.14 14.41
C GLY A 231 -12.69 -12.44 13.05
N GLY A 232 -11.48 -12.18 12.55
CA GLY A 232 -11.26 -11.59 11.23
C GLY A 232 -11.64 -10.11 11.15
N VAL A 233 -11.72 -9.61 9.92
CA VAL A 233 -12.22 -8.26 9.61
C VAL A 233 -13.38 -8.37 8.64
N ALA A 234 -14.52 -7.75 8.94
CA ALA A 234 -15.69 -7.91 8.09
C ALA A 234 -15.52 -7.20 6.73
N GLY A 235 -15.07 -5.94 6.77
CA GLY A 235 -15.02 -5.04 5.63
C GLY A 235 -16.40 -4.64 5.10
N SER A 236 -16.52 -3.42 4.58
CA SER A 236 -17.77 -2.95 3.96
C SER A 236 -18.14 -3.77 2.72
N LYS A 237 -19.45 -4.00 2.52
CA LYS A 237 -19.97 -4.81 1.42
C LYS A 237 -19.66 -4.17 0.06
N GLU A 238 -19.82 -2.86 -0.02
CA GLU A 238 -19.65 -2.06 -1.23
C GLU A 238 -18.18 -2.07 -1.67
N PHE A 239 -17.25 -1.89 -0.75
CA PHE A 239 -15.82 -1.94 -1.05
C PHE A 239 -15.37 -3.34 -1.47
N LYS A 240 -15.86 -4.40 -0.81
CA LYS A 240 -15.59 -5.78 -1.24
C LYS A 240 -16.11 -6.03 -2.65
N ALA A 241 -17.32 -5.56 -2.97
CA ALA A 241 -17.89 -5.71 -4.31
C ALA A 241 -17.05 -4.98 -5.38
N ASP A 242 -16.64 -3.73 -5.13
CA ASP A 242 -15.77 -2.97 -6.04
C ASP A 242 -14.39 -3.64 -6.23
N PHE A 243 -13.79 -4.10 -5.13
CA PHE A 243 -12.50 -4.78 -5.17
C PHE A 243 -12.57 -6.10 -5.95
N LEU A 244 -13.61 -6.91 -5.70
CA LEU A 244 -13.81 -8.21 -6.36
C LEU A 244 -14.28 -8.09 -7.82
N ALA A 245 -14.86 -6.95 -8.23
CA ALA A 245 -15.23 -6.71 -9.62
C ALA A 245 -14.01 -6.68 -10.57
N LYS A 246 -12.80 -6.49 -10.04
CA LYS A 246 -11.54 -6.50 -10.79
C LYS A 246 -10.85 -7.87 -10.86
N ARG A 247 -11.49 -8.93 -10.34
CA ARG A 247 -10.93 -10.29 -10.36
C ARG A 247 -10.64 -10.72 -11.80
N ARG A 248 -9.41 -11.18 -12.03
CA ARG A 248 -9.09 -12.05 -13.17
C ARG A 248 -9.28 -13.49 -12.71
N ILE A 249 -10.27 -14.16 -13.27
CA ILE A 249 -10.69 -15.50 -12.84
C ILE A 249 -9.97 -16.53 -13.70
N ALA A 250 -9.25 -17.45 -13.06
CA ALA A 250 -8.60 -18.58 -13.70
C ALA A 250 -9.59 -19.72 -14.02
N SER A 251 -9.16 -20.74 -14.77
CA SER A 251 -9.98 -21.91 -15.13
C SER A 251 -10.60 -22.63 -13.92
N ASN A 252 -9.91 -22.61 -12.78
CA ASN A 252 -10.39 -23.19 -11.52
C ASN A 252 -11.38 -22.29 -10.74
N GLY A 253 -11.79 -21.14 -11.28
CA GLY A 253 -12.74 -20.22 -10.67
C GLY A 253 -12.14 -19.26 -9.62
N HIS A 254 -10.83 -19.32 -9.40
CA HIS A 254 -10.11 -18.52 -8.39
C HIS A 254 -9.40 -17.30 -8.98
N SER A 255 -9.07 -16.36 -8.10
CA SER A 255 -8.35 -15.13 -8.44
C SER A 255 -7.39 -14.72 -7.32
N LEU A 256 -6.32 -13.99 -7.65
CA LEU A 256 -5.42 -13.38 -6.65
C LEU A 256 -6.11 -12.30 -5.80
N ARG A 257 -7.28 -11.81 -6.23
CA ARG A 257 -8.13 -10.89 -5.45
C ARG A 257 -9.13 -11.60 -4.55
N ASP A 258 -9.11 -12.93 -4.48
CA ASP A 258 -9.97 -13.66 -3.55
C ASP A 258 -9.57 -13.31 -2.12
N LEU A 259 -10.51 -12.76 -1.36
CA LEU A 259 -10.30 -12.34 0.02
C LEU A 259 -10.54 -13.50 1.00
N ASP A 260 -9.70 -13.59 2.04
CA ASP A 260 -9.90 -14.51 3.18
C ASP A 260 -10.62 -13.77 4.31
N LEU A 261 -9.98 -12.71 4.84
CA LEU A 261 -10.43 -11.82 5.91
C LEU A 261 -10.71 -12.47 7.26
N GLU A 262 -10.56 -13.78 7.40
CA GLU A 262 -10.69 -14.48 8.67
C GLU A 262 -9.36 -14.51 9.43
N THR A 263 -8.29 -14.87 8.73
CA THR A 263 -6.94 -15.05 9.29
C THR A 263 -5.90 -14.19 8.58
N ARG A 264 -6.13 -13.83 7.31
CA ARG A 264 -5.22 -13.08 6.44
C ARG A 264 -5.97 -12.24 5.41
N LEU A 265 -5.27 -11.37 4.67
CA LEU A 265 -5.95 -10.53 3.67
C LEU A 265 -6.44 -11.32 2.46
N MET A 266 -5.53 -12.08 1.85
CA MET A 266 -5.80 -12.81 0.61
C MET A 266 -5.96 -14.31 0.87
N ARG A 267 -6.93 -14.93 0.20
CA ARG A 267 -7.15 -16.38 0.24
C ARG A 267 -5.92 -17.13 -0.27
N PHE A 268 -5.37 -16.69 -1.39
CA PHE A 268 -4.14 -17.19 -1.99
C PHE A 268 -3.03 -16.16 -1.76
N ARG A 269 -1.97 -16.55 -1.05
CA ARG A 269 -0.85 -15.64 -0.68
C ARG A 269 0.08 -15.36 -1.85
N CYS A 270 -0.47 -14.70 -2.87
CA CYS A 270 0.24 -14.04 -3.94
C CYS A 270 -0.52 -12.74 -4.28
N SER A 271 0.17 -11.61 -4.18
CA SER A 271 -0.43 -10.30 -4.28
C SER A 271 -1.00 -10.02 -5.67
N TYR A 272 -2.25 -9.56 -5.70
CA TYR A 272 -2.88 -8.99 -6.90
C TYR A 272 -2.10 -7.80 -7.48
N MET A 273 -1.18 -7.18 -6.72
CA MET A 273 -0.32 -6.11 -7.22
C MET A 273 0.65 -6.57 -8.31
N ILE A 274 0.79 -7.87 -8.55
CA ILE A 274 1.45 -8.39 -9.76
C ILE A 274 0.78 -7.91 -11.05
N GLU A 275 -0.49 -7.51 -10.99
CA GLU A 275 -1.25 -6.94 -12.11
C GLU A 275 -1.04 -5.42 -12.27
N SER A 276 -0.30 -4.77 -11.37
CA SER A 276 -0.18 -3.31 -11.32
C SER A 276 0.83 -2.75 -12.35
N PRO A 277 0.71 -1.46 -12.71
CA PRO A 277 1.72 -0.76 -13.50
C PRO A 277 3.12 -0.81 -12.88
N ALA A 278 3.22 -0.77 -11.54
CA ALA A 278 4.51 -0.84 -10.84
C ALA A 278 5.24 -2.18 -11.09
N PHE A 279 4.51 -3.29 -11.17
CA PHE A 279 5.09 -4.59 -11.51
C PHE A 279 5.39 -4.72 -13.01
N ALA A 280 4.50 -4.20 -13.86
CA ALA A 280 4.70 -4.19 -15.30
C ALA A 280 5.93 -3.34 -15.72
N GLY A 281 6.22 -2.26 -14.98
CA GLY A 281 7.33 -1.34 -15.22
C GLY A 281 8.70 -1.77 -14.68
N LEU A 282 8.80 -2.96 -14.06
CA LEU A 282 10.09 -3.46 -13.56
C LEU A 282 11.13 -3.53 -14.72
N PRO A 283 12.38 -3.04 -14.52
CA PRO A 283 13.42 -3.13 -15.55
C PRO A 283 13.64 -4.58 -16.00
N GLY A 284 13.79 -4.80 -17.31
CA GLY A 284 13.88 -6.14 -17.90
C GLY A 284 14.82 -7.12 -17.19
N PRO A 285 16.08 -6.74 -16.85
CA PRO A 285 16.98 -7.60 -16.08
C PRO A 285 16.45 -7.99 -14.70
N LEU A 286 15.86 -7.06 -13.95
CA LEU A 286 15.24 -7.34 -12.65
C LEU A 286 14.00 -8.22 -12.83
N ARG A 287 13.16 -7.91 -13.83
CA ARG A 287 11.93 -8.66 -14.10
C ARG A 287 12.22 -10.14 -14.34
N ARG A 288 13.26 -10.46 -15.14
CA ARG A 288 13.69 -11.86 -15.34
C ARG A 288 14.07 -12.56 -14.04
N GLN A 289 14.75 -11.88 -13.13
CA GLN A 289 15.10 -12.48 -11.83
C GLN A 289 13.89 -12.64 -10.92
N VAL A 290 12.95 -11.70 -10.93
CA VAL A 290 11.68 -11.81 -10.20
C VAL A 290 10.85 -12.99 -10.71
N ASP A 291 10.73 -13.13 -12.03
CA ASP A 291 10.01 -14.22 -12.68
C ASP A 291 10.64 -15.59 -12.32
N ARG A 292 11.98 -15.68 -12.37
CA ARG A 292 12.75 -16.86 -11.96
C ARG A 292 12.53 -17.20 -10.48
N GLU A 293 12.69 -16.23 -9.59
CA GLU A 293 12.56 -16.45 -8.16
C GLU A 293 11.12 -16.81 -7.77
N LEU A 294 10.11 -16.22 -8.42
CA LEU A 294 8.70 -16.56 -8.23
C LEU A 294 8.40 -18.00 -8.65
N ALA A 295 8.91 -18.43 -9.81
CA ALA A 295 8.79 -19.83 -10.25
C ALA A 295 9.45 -20.79 -9.24
N LEU A 296 10.64 -20.46 -8.75
CA LEU A 296 11.34 -21.26 -7.72
C LEU A 296 10.59 -21.26 -6.38
N ALA A 297 10.04 -20.13 -5.95
CA ALA A 297 9.30 -20.00 -4.69
C ALA A 297 8.02 -20.85 -4.68
N LEU A 298 7.33 -20.86 -5.82
CA LEU A 298 6.09 -21.60 -6.03
C LEU A 298 6.29 -23.03 -6.49
N ALA A 299 7.52 -23.49 -6.72
CA ALA A 299 7.77 -24.90 -7.01
C ALA A 299 7.32 -25.78 -5.82
N PRO A 300 6.55 -26.85 -6.05
CA PRO A 300 6.10 -27.73 -4.98
C PRO A 300 7.24 -28.56 -4.39
N ASP A 301 8.24 -28.92 -5.21
CA ASP A 301 9.44 -29.67 -4.82
C ASP A 301 10.65 -29.21 -5.66
N PRO A 302 11.86 -29.11 -5.09
CA PRO A 302 12.15 -29.16 -3.65
C PRO A 302 11.63 -27.91 -2.94
N VAL A 303 11.14 -28.07 -1.70
CA VAL A 303 10.65 -26.94 -0.91
C VAL A 303 11.83 -26.05 -0.47
N ARG A 304 11.88 -24.83 -1.02
CA ARG A 304 12.86 -23.82 -0.58
C ARG A 304 12.50 -23.29 0.82
N LYS A 305 13.47 -23.30 1.72
CA LYS A 305 13.32 -22.93 3.14
C LYS A 305 12.63 -21.58 3.34
N ASP A 306 13.01 -20.57 2.56
CA ASP A 306 12.46 -19.21 2.65
C ASP A 306 10.97 -19.09 2.31
N TYR A 307 10.40 -20.10 1.64
CA TYR A 307 9.00 -20.15 1.20
C TYR A 307 8.25 -21.35 1.79
N ALA A 308 8.80 -21.97 2.84
CA ALA A 308 8.19 -23.14 3.49
C ALA A 308 6.89 -22.82 4.24
N TYR A 309 6.60 -21.53 4.50
CA TYR A 309 5.35 -21.06 5.11
C TYR A 309 4.13 -21.16 4.16
N LEU A 310 4.37 -21.39 2.86
CA LEU A 310 3.34 -21.68 1.86
C LEU A 310 3.21 -23.20 1.67
N PRO A 311 2.05 -23.80 2.02
CA PRO A 311 1.77 -25.20 1.74
C PRO A 311 1.87 -25.52 0.25
N ALA A 312 2.24 -26.77 -0.07
CA ALA A 312 2.40 -27.24 -1.45
C ALA A 312 1.12 -27.07 -2.30
N GLU A 313 -0.06 -27.30 -1.70
CA GLU A 313 -1.34 -27.09 -2.37
C GLU A 313 -1.59 -25.62 -2.71
N GLU A 314 -1.32 -24.71 -1.78
CA GLU A 314 -1.47 -23.28 -2.04
C GLU A 314 -0.51 -22.80 -3.13
N LYS A 315 0.72 -23.31 -3.15
CA LYS A 315 1.68 -23.03 -4.24
C LYS A 315 1.16 -23.49 -5.60
N ARG A 316 0.57 -24.68 -5.69
CA ARG A 316 -0.06 -25.19 -6.93
C ARG A 316 -1.19 -24.29 -7.39
N MET A 317 -2.10 -23.92 -6.49
CA MET A 317 -3.21 -23.03 -6.80
C MET A 317 -2.75 -21.66 -7.29
N ILE A 318 -1.75 -21.07 -6.63
CA ILE A 318 -1.17 -19.79 -7.06
C ILE A 318 -0.56 -19.92 -8.46
N ARG A 319 0.21 -20.99 -8.75
CA ARG A 319 0.76 -21.23 -10.09
C ARG A 319 -0.32 -21.31 -11.15
N GLU A 320 -1.36 -22.10 -10.91
CA GLU A 320 -2.46 -22.24 -11.85
C GLU A 320 -3.13 -20.90 -12.11
N ILE A 321 -3.40 -20.10 -11.08
CA ILE A 321 -3.98 -18.76 -11.25
C ILE A 321 -3.05 -17.90 -12.11
N LEU A 322 -1.76 -17.82 -11.78
CA LEU A 322 -0.79 -17.00 -12.49
C LEU A 322 -0.64 -17.42 -13.97
N GLU A 323 -0.56 -18.71 -14.27
CA GLU A 323 -0.46 -19.24 -15.64
C GLU A 323 -1.71 -18.96 -16.49
N ASN A 324 -2.88 -18.92 -15.86
CA ASN A 324 -4.14 -18.59 -16.55
C ASN A 324 -4.36 -17.08 -16.73
N THR A 325 -3.92 -16.25 -15.78
CA THR A 325 -4.27 -14.82 -15.74
C THR A 325 -3.15 -13.87 -16.16
N LEU A 326 -1.92 -14.36 -16.29
CA LEU A 326 -0.76 -13.58 -16.74
C LEU A 326 -0.15 -14.20 -18.00
N THR A 327 0.31 -13.35 -18.90
CA THR A 327 0.86 -13.72 -20.22
C THR A 327 2.28 -14.29 -20.19
N PHE A 328 2.84 -14.63 -19.03
CA PHE A 328 4.18 -15.20 -18.94
C PHE A 328 4.17 -16.56 -18.22
N PRO A 329 4.83 -17.59 -18.78
CA PRO A 329 4.84 -18.92 -18.18
C PRO A 329 5.81 -19.01 -17.01
N LEU A 330 5.34 -19.48 -15.85
CA LEU A 330 6.16 -19.82 -14.67
C LEU A 330 6.98 -21.09 -14.91
N LYS A 331 7.89 -21.05 -15.89
CA LYS A 331 8.84 -22.15 -16.12
C LYS A 331 9.87 -22.13 -15.00
N VAL A 332 9.98 -23.25 -14.28
CA VAL A 332 11.14 -23.47 -13.40
C VAL A 332 12.37 -23.57 -14.32
N PRO A 333 13.40 -22.73 -14.15
CA PRO A 333 14.61 -22.88 -14.94
C PRO A 333 15.21 -24.26 -14.66
N THR A 334 15.47 -25.02 -15.72
CA THR A 334 16.40 -26.15 -15.64
C THR A 334 17.81 -25.59 -15.41
N GLU A 335 18.57 -26.24 -14.52
CA GLU A 335 19.93 -25.82 -14.13
C GLU A 335 20.85 -25.50 -15.30
#